data_AF-K1TXF4-F1
#
_entry.id   AF-K1TXF4-F1
#
_cell.length_a   1.000
_cell.length_b   1.000
_cell.length_c   1.000
_cell.angle_alpha   90.00
_cell.angle_beta   90.00
_cell.angle_gamma   90.00
#
_symmetry.space_group_name_H-M   'P 1'
#
loop_
_entity.id
_entity.type
_entity.pdbx_description
1 polymer ?
#
loop_
_entity_poly.entity_id
_entity_poly.type
_entity_poly.pdbx_seq_one_letter_code
_entity_poly.pdbx_strand_id
1 'polypeptide(L)'
;MRKRIEQSWDATEVEDIYLPYKPKRKTRAEAARQKGLEPLATLLLLQRENHLDSRLPAFVKGDVKDEEDALKGARDIIAEQVSEDERARNQLRNQFSRQAVITSKVVKGKEEEAAKYRDYFDFSEPLKRCSSHRLLAIRRGESEGLLKVSISPDDEECAGRLEQMYVRGNNECSRQVGEAVRDAYKRLLKPSIETEFSALKQGESRRGGNPRLRRKPETASAGSSFGTETGHGS
;
A
#
# COMPACT_ATOMS: atom_id res chain seq x y z
N MET A 1 -21.36 -10.96 -0.44
CA MET A 1 -20.31 -10.59 -1.41
C MET A 1 -20.87 -9.80 -2.59
N ARG A 2 -21.71 -10.36 -3.48
CA ARG A 2 -22.30 -9.62 -4.64
C ARG A 2 -22.92 -8.26 -4.27
N LYS A 3 -23.79 -8.21 -3.25
CA LYS A 3 -24.38 -6.95 -2.76
C LYS A 3 -23.37 -5.88 -2.32
N ARG A 4 -22.19 -6.25 -1.79
CA ARG A 4 -21.17 -5.28 -1.35
C ARG A 4 -20.39 -4.70 -2.54
N ILE A 5 -20.13 -5.53 -3.56
CA ILE A 5 -19.50 -5.10 -4.81
C ILE A 5 -20.44 -4.17 -5.59
N GLU A 6 -21.73 -4.49 -5.65
CA GLU A 6 -22.74 -3.66 -6.33
C GLU A 6 -23.03 -2.32 -5.62
N GLN A 7 -22.64 -2.17 -4.35
CA GLN A 7 -22.89 -0.98 -3.53
C GLN A 7 -21.65 -0.12 -3.31
N SER A 8 -20.45 -0.61 -3.63
CA SER A 8 -19.21 0.15 -3.48
C SER A 8 -18.89 0.94 -4.74
N TRP A 9 -18.70 2.25 -4.57
CA TRP A 9 -18.25 3.17 -5.62
C TRP A 9 -16.74 3.42 -5.58
N ASP A 10 -16.02 2.76 -4.67
CA ASP A 10 -14.58 2.87 -4.50
C ASP A 10 -13.86 1.68 -5.15
N ALA A 11 -13.11 1.95 -6.21
CA ALA A 11 -12.35 0.93 -6.94
C ALA A 11 -11.37 0.17 -6.04
N THR A 12 -10.82 0.82 -5.01
CA THR A 12 -9.89 0.18 -4.06
C THR A 12 -10.62 -0.77 -3.10
N GLU A 13 -11.82 -0.41 -2.65
CA GLU A 13 -12.65 -1.30 -1.81
C GLU A 13 -13.09 -2.54 -2.60
N VAL A 14 -13.47 -2.36 -3.87
CA VAL A 14 -13.82 -3.48 -4.76
C VAL A 14 -12.63 -4.41 -5.00
N GLU A 15 -11.43 -3.86 -5.20
CA GLU A 15 -10.20 -4.66 -5.34
C GLU A 15 -9.92 -5.48 -4.08
N ASP A 16 -10.02 -4.87 -2.91
CA ASP A 16 -9.83 -5.54 -1.62
C ASP A 16 -10.80 -6.70 -1.40
N ILE A 17 -12.10 -6.48 -1.68
CA ILE A 17 -13.12 -7.52 -1.57
C ILE A 17 -12.79 -8.72 -2.48
N TYR A 18 -12.13 -8.48 -3.60
CA TYR A 18 -11.78 -9.50 -4.57
C TYR A 18 -10.43 -10.19 -4.31
N LEU A 19 -9.54 -9.62 -3.48
CA LEU A 19 -8.20 -10.17 -3.21
C LEU A 19 -8.20 -11.68 -2.87
N PRO A 20 -9.08 -12.19 -1.98
CA PRO A 20 -9.10 -13.61 -1.64
C PRO A 20 -9.45 -14.54 -2.81
N TYR A 21 -10.07 -14.01 -3.86
CA TYR A 21 -10.58 -14.77 -5.01
C TYR A 21 -9.71 -14.61 -6.26
N LYS A 22 -8.73 -13.71 -6.22
CA LYS A 22 -7.81 -13.49 -7.33
C LYS A 22 -6.93 -14.74 -7.50
N PRO A 23 -6.82 -15.32 -8.72
CA PRO A 23 -5.96 -16.47 -8.95
C PRO A 23 -4.52 -16.17 -8.55
N LYS A 24 -3.97 -16.97 -7.65
CA LYS A 24 -2.60 -16.85 -7.16
C LYS A 24 -1.74 -17.90 -7.90
N ARG A 25 -0.51 -17.53 -8.22
CA ARG A 25 0.48 -18.45 -8.80
C ARG A 25 1.77 -18.34 -8.00
N LYS A 26 2.07 -19.40 -7.23
CA LYS A 26 3.34 -19.66 -6.55
C LYS A 26 3.63 -18.73 -5.36
N THR A 27 2.68 -18.54 -4.44
CA THR A 27 2.97 -17.86 -3.15
C THR A 27 3.57 -18.82 -2.13
N ARG A 28 4.24 -18.28 -1.09
CA ARG A 28 4.74 -19.08 0.04
C ARG A 28 3.59 -19.77 0.78
N ALA A 29 2.47 -19.08 0.95
CA ALA A 29 1.25 -19.62 1.53
C ALA A 29 0.67 -20.77 0.68
N GLU A 30 0.62 -20.63 -0.65
CA GLU A 30 0.21 -21.73 -1.53
C GLU A 30 1.12 -22.95 -1.41
N ALA A 31 2.44 -22.74 -1.37
CA ALA A 31 3.39 -23.83 -1.15
C ALA A 31 3.15 -24.53 0.20
N ALA A 32 2.92 -23.76 1.27
CA ALA A 32 2.59 -24.29 2.59
C ALA A 32 1.24 -25.05 2.61
N ARG A 33 0.23 -24.57 1.87
CA ARG A 33 -1.04 -25.28 1.68
C ARG A 33 -0.87 -26.61 0.96
N GLN A 34 -0.02 -26.64 -0.08
CA GLN A 34 0.34 -27.88 -0.79
C GLN A 34 1.05 -28.88 0.12
N LYS A 35 1.84 -28.41 1.09
CA LYS A 35 2.42 -29.24 2.16
C LYS A 35 1.40 -29.69 3.22
N GLY A 36 0.14 -29.26 3.14
CA GLY A 36 -0.92 -29.62 4.09
C GLY A 36 -0.87 -28.88 5.43
N LEU A 37 -0.29 -27.68 5.49
CA LEU A 37 -0.12 -26.90 6.72
C LEU A 37 -1.31 -25.97 7.06
N GLU A 38 -2.35 -25.92 6.23
CA GLU A 38 -3.57 -25.12 6.50
C GLU A 38 -4.23 -25.45 7.86
N PRO A 39 -4.34 -26.73 8.30
CA PRO A 39 -4.90 -27.04 9.61
C PRO A 39 -4.03 -26.51 10.77
N LEU A 40 -2.69 -26.46 10.60
CA LEU A 40 -1.80 -25.86 11.60
C LEU A 40 -2.00 -24.34 11.65
N ALA A 41 -2.09 -23.66 10.51
CA ALA A 41 -2.40 -22.23 10.45
C ALA A 41 -3.73 -21.90 11.15
N THR A 42 -4.76 -22.73 10.91
CA THR A 42 -6.07 -22.61 11.59
C THR A 42 -5.95 -22.80 13.10
N LEU A 43 -5.19 -23.81 13.54
CA LEU A 43 -4.95 -24.07 14.96
C LEU A 43 -4.27 -22.88 15.64
N LEU A 44 -3.22 -22.32 15.01
CA LEU A 44 -2.52 -21.15 15.51
C LEU A 44 -3.45 -19.93 15.61
N LEU A 45 -4.25 -19.65 14.58
CA LEU A 45 -5.19 -18.52 14.58
C LEU A 45 -6.28 -18.60 15.66
N LEU A 46 -6.70 -19.82 16.02
CA LEU A 46 -7.65 -20.02 17.11
C LEU A 46 -7.05 -19.63 18.47
N GLN A 47 -5.73 -19.78 18.65
CA GLN A 47 -4.97 -19.41 19.86
C GLN A 47 -5.48 -20.09 21.15
N ARG A 48 -6.10 -21.26 21.03
CA ARG A 48 -6.66 -22.02 22.17
C ARG A 48 -5.80 -23.20 22.61
N GLU A 49 -4.77 -23.55 21.85
CA GLU A 49 -3.88 -24.66 22.19
C GLU A 49 -2.74 -24.18 23.09
N ASN A 50 -2.64 -24.76 24.27
CA ASN A 50 -1.63 -24.42 25.28
C ASN A 50 -0.38 -25.32 25.17
N HIS A 51 -0.51 -26.47 24.52
CA HIS A 51 0.58 -27.43 24.33
C HIS A 51 0.91 -27.57 22.84
N LEU A 52 1.28 -26.46 22.20
CA LEU A 52 1.56 -26.42 20.75
C LEU A 52 2.61 -27.46 20.36
N ASP A 53 3.68 -27.60 21.14
CA ASP A 53 4.77 -28.56 20.91
C ASP A 53 4.26 -30.00 20.78
N SER A 54 3.20 -30.37 21.51
CA SER A 54 2.61 -31.71 21.41
C SER A 54 1.86 -31.96 20.10
N ARG A 55 1.49 -30.89 19.38
CA ARG A 55 0.74 -30.94 18.12
C ARG A 55 1.67 -30.90 16.91
N LEU A 56 2.81 -30.21 17.00
CA LEU A 56 3.74 -30.00 15.88
C LEU A 56 4.22 -31.31 15.21
N PRO A 57 4.54 -32.39 15.95
CA PRO A 57 4.98 -33.66 15.33
C PRO A 57 4.00 -34.22 14.30
N ALA A 58 2.68 -33.98 14.45
CA ALA A 58 1.68 -34.47 13.49
C ALA A 58 1.74 -33.78 12.12
N PHE A 59 2.43 -32.63 12.03
CA PHE A 59 2.60 -31.83 10.83
C PHE A 59 3.97 -32.02 10.15
N VAL A 60 4.91 -32.72 10.80
CA VAL A 60 6.23 -33.04 10.23
C VAL A 60 6.12 -34.32 9.39
N LYS A 61 5.67 -34.18 8.14
CA LYS A 61 5.51 -35.29 7.19
C LYS A 61 5.62 -34.81 5.74
N GLY A 62 5.94 -35.74 4.85
CA GLY A 62 6.08 -35.45 3.42
C GLY A 62 7.20 -34.43 3.17
N ASP A 63 6.84 -33.29 2.58
CA ASP A 63 7.77 -32.20 2.23
C ASP A 63 8.04 -31.21 3.39
N VAL A 64 7.56 -31.50 4.59
CA VAL A 64 7.80 -30.71 5.81
C VAL A 64 8.99 -31.31 6.56
N LYS A 65 10.09 -30.55 6.68
CA LYS A 65 11.38 -31.06 7.16
C LYS A 65 11.43 -31.27 8.68
N ASP A 66 10.90 -30.30 9.40
CA ASP A 66 10.95 -30.21 10.86
C ASP A 66 9.79 -29.33 11.35
N GLU A 67 9.65 -29.22 12.68
CA GLU A 67 8.59 -28.43 13.32
C GLU A 67 8.69 -26.93 12.97
N GLU A 68 9.90 -26.42 12.76
CA GLU A 68 10.12 -25.02 12.38
C GLU A 68 9.70 -24.74 10.94
N ASP A 69 9.92 -25.67 10.00
CA ASP A 69 9.38 -25.61 8.63
C ASP A 69 7.84 -25.65 8.66
N ALA A 70 7.24 -26.44 9.55
CA ALA A 70 5.78 -26.47 9.75
C ALA A 70 5.25 -25.11 10.24
N LEU A 71 5.88 -24.55 11.28
CA LEU A 71 5.53 -23.24 11.84
C LEU A 71 5.73 -22.12 10.82
N LYS A 72 6.83 -22.12 10.07
CA LYS A 72 7.08 -21.14 8.99
C LYS A 72 6.00 -21.21 7.92
N GLY A 73 5.67 -22.40 7.44
CA GLY A 73 4.60 -22.56 6.45
C GLY A 73 3.23 -22.13 6.97
N ALA A 74 2.92 -22.44 8.23
CA ALA A 74 1.68 -21.97 8.85
C ALA A 74 1.65 -20.44 8.98
N ARG A 75 2.76 -19.82 9.40
CA ARG A 75 2.90 -18.34 9.45
C ARG A 75 2.76 -17.70 8.08
N ASP A 76 3.31 -18.29 7.02
CA ASP A 76 3.15 -17.80 5.65
C ASP A 76 1.68 -17.77 5.21
N ILE A 77 0.90 -18.80 5.57
CA ILE A 77 -0.56 -18.86 5.33
C ILE A 77 -1.27 -17.73 6.08
N ILE A 78 -0.98 -17.58 7.37
CA ILE A 78 -1.58 -16.53 8.21
C ILE A 78 -1.22 -15.14 7.67
N ALA A 79 0.02 -14.94 7.25
CA ALA A 79 0.47 -13.66 6.72
C ALA A 79 -0.29 -13.26 5.45
N GLU A 80 -0.55 -14.22 4.55
CA GLU A 80 -1.39 -14.00 3.37
C GLU A 80 -2.83 -13.66 3.76
N GLN A 81 -3.43 -14.41 4.71
CA GLN A 81 -4.79 -14.14 5.20
C GLN A 81 -4.93 -12.75 5.81
N VAL A 82 -3.97 -12.32 6.64
CA VAL A 82 -3.93 -10.98 7.23
C VAL A 82 -3.78 -9.90 6.14
N SER A 83 -2.96 -10.17 5.12
CA SER A 83 -2.72 -9.20 4.05
C SER A 83 -3.94 -8.95 3.14
N GLU A 84 -4.87 -9.90 3.11
CA GLU A 84 -6.11 -9.86 2.32
C GLU A 84 -7.34 -9.49 3.16
N ASP A 85 -7.18 -9.35 4.48
CA ASP A 85 -8.23 -8.89 5.36
C ASP A 85 -8.50 -7.40 5.13
N GLU A 86 -9.69 -7.12 4.62
CA GLU A 86 -10.21 -5.78 4.37
C GLU A 86 -10.09 -4.85 5.59
N ARG A 87 -10.31 -5.38 6.81
CA ARG A 87 -10.21 -4.58 8.04
C ARG A 87 -8.77 -4.20 8.32
N ALA A 88 -7.81 -5.11 8.13
CA ALA A 88 -6.39 -4.81 8.30
C ALA A 88 -5.93 -3.77 7.29
N ARG A 89 -6.32 -3.92 6.02
CA ARG A 89 -5.99 -2.97 4.96
C ARG A 89 -6.58 -1.58 5.23
N ASN A 90 -7.87 -1.51 5.59
CA ASN A 90 -8.53 -0.24 5.92
C ASN A 90 -7.93 0.42 7.16
N GLN A 91 -7.62 -0.36 8.20
CA GLN A 91 -6.91 0.15 9.37
C GLN A 91 -5.57 0.77 8.94
N LEU A 92 -4.79 0.08 8.10
CA LEU A 92 -3.49 0.56 7.70
C LEU A 92 -3.57 1.81 6.80
N ARG A 93 -4.53 1.86 5.87
CA ARG A 93 -4.81 3.08 5.09
C ARG A 93 -5.13 4.27 5.97
N ASN A 94 -5.89 4.07 7.04
CA ASN A 94 -6.18 5.13 8.00
C ASN A 94 -4.90 5.63 8.69
N GLN A 95 -3.96 4.75 9.02
CA GLN A 95 -2.66 5.15 9.58
C GLN A 95 -1.83 5.93 8.56
N PHE A 96 -1.67 5.42 7.34
CA PHE A 96 -0.95 6.10 6.27
C PHE A 96 -1.55 7.48 5.99
N SER A 97 -2.88 7.59 5.88
CA SER A 97 -3.54 8.87 5.62
C SER A 97 -3.33 9.90 6.73
N ARG A 98 -3.14 9.46 7.99
CA ARG A 98 -3.04 10.36 9.15
C ARG A 98 -1.62 10.68 9.56
N GLN A 99 -0.74 9.69 9.50
CA GLN A 99 0.56 9.68 10.16
C GLN A 99 1.73 9.44 9.19
N ALA A 100 1.50 9.23 7.89
CA ALA A 100 2.60 9.00 6.96
C ALA A 100 3.61 10.15 6.97
N VAL A 101 4.88 9.77 7.04
CA VAL A 101 6.04 10.64 6.90
C VAL A 101 6.67 10.33 5.55
N ILE A 102 6.96 11.37 4.76
CA ILE A 102 7.80 11.23 3.59
C ILE A 102 9.25 11.39 4.02
N THR A 103 10.07 10.40 3.69
CA THR A 103 11.51 10.41 3.91
C THR A 103 12.23 10.35 2.58
N SER A 104 13.34 11.08 2.46
CA SER A 104 14.20 11.06 1.28
C SER A 104 15.65 11.01 1.72
N LYS A 105 16.41 10.10 1.10
CA LYS A 105 17.85 9.95 1.30
C LYS A 105 18.59 9.91 -0.02
N VAL A 106 19.76 10.53 -0.09
CA VAL A 106 20.61 10.40 -1.28
C VAL A 106 21.05 8.94 -1.48
N VAL A 107 21.10 8.51 -2.74
CA VAL A 107 21.70 7.22 -3.08
C VAL A 107 23.20 7.34 -2.87
N LYS A 108 23.76 6.45 -2.04
CA LYS A 108 25.19 6.40 -1.74
C LYS A 108 26.02 6.40 -3.03
N GLY A 109 26.97 7.33 -3.14
CA GLY A 109 27.86 7.48 -4.29
C GLY A 109 27.30 8.34 -5.43
N LYS A 110 26.13 8.97 -5.26
CA LYS A 110 25.52 9.89 -6.23
C LYS A 110 25.38 11.32 -5.70
N GLU A 111 26.10 11.67 -4.65
CA GLU A 111 25.95 12.95 -3.94
C GLU A 111 26.27 14.16 -4.83
N GLU A 112 27.29 14.06 -5.69
CA GLU A 112 27.64 15.12 -6.65
C GLU A 112 26.61 15.24 -7.78
N GLU A 113 26.19 14.12 -8.36
CA GLU A 113 25.17 14.07 -9.41
C GLU A 113 23.81 14.58 -8.90
N ALA A 114 23.52 14.32 -7.62
CA ALA A 114 22.30 14.72 -6.95
C ALA A 114 22.35 16.14 -6.35
N ALA A 115 23.38 16.95 -6.61
CA ALA A 115 23.57 18.26 -5.98
C ALA A 115 22.36 19.20 -6.09
N LYS A 116 21.59 19.12 -7.18
CA LYS A 116 20.32 19.87 -7.37
C LYS A 116 19.19 19.48 -6.40
N TYR A 117 19.32 18.35 -5.71
CA TYR A 117 18.37 17.85 -4.71
C TYR A 117 18.95 17.84 -3.30
N ARG A 118 20.01 18.63 -3.04
CA ARG A 118 20.74 18.64 -1.76
C ARG A 118 19.85 18.84 -0.54
N ASP A 119 18.81 19.67 -0.66
CA ASP A 119 17.81 19.91 0.39
C ASP A 119 17.03 18.65 0.80
N TYR A 120 17.10 17.59 -0.01
CA TYR A 120 16.37 16.34 0.15
C TYR A 120 17.27 15.12 0.45
N PHE A 121 18.55 15.33 0.75
CA PHE A 121 19.51 14.25 1.03
C PHE A 121 19.27 13.53 2.36
N ASP A 122 18.67 14.21 3.33
CA ASP A 122 18.21 13.63 4.59
C ASP A 122 16.95 14.39 5.03
N PHE A 123 15.90 14.25 4.22
CA PHE A 123 14.64 14.95 4.43
C PHE A 123 13.61 14.03 5.08
N SER A 124 12.89 14.57 6.06
CA SER A 124 11.80 13.88 6.76
C SER A 124 10.72 14.89 7.16
N GLU A 125 9.49 14.69 6.70
CA GLU A 125 8.36 15.56 7.03
C GLU A 125 7.05 14.77 7.00
N PRO A 126 6.07 15.08 7.88
CA PRO A 126 4.71 14.58 7.72
C PRO A 126 4.18 14.86 6.30
N LEU A 127 3.69 13.82 5.61
CA LEU A 127 3.25 13.90 4.21
C LEU A 127 2.18 14.98 4.00
N LYS A 128 1.31 15.20 4.99
CA LYS A 128 0.27 16.25 4.95
C LYS A 128 0.82 17.67 4.89
N ARG A 129 2.04 17.90 5.39
CA ARG A 129 2.71 19.21 5.39
C ARG A 129 3.63 19.40 4.18
N CYS A 130 3.99 18.32 3.51
CA CYS A 130 4.81 18.37 2.31
C CYS A 130 4.04 19.03 1.15
N SER A 131 4.47 20.22 0.74
CA SER A 131 3.89 20.94 -0.39
C SER A 131 4.03 20.17 -1.71
N SER A 132 3.11 20.38 -2.66
CA SER A 132 3.14 19.70 -3.97
C SER A 132 4.44 19.92 -4.74
N HIS A 133 5.04 21.12 -4.65
CA HIS A 133 6.32 21.42 -5.29
C HIS A 133 7.48 20.60 -4.69
N ARG A 134 7.58 20.54 -3.35
CA ARG A 134 8.61 19.73 -2.67
C ARG A 134 8.45 18.25 -2.99
N LEU A 135 7.21 17.75 -2.90
CA LEU A 135 6.90 16.37 -3.24
C LEU A 135 7.30 16.03 -4.68
N LEU A 136 7.02 16.92 -5.64
CA LEU A 136 7.41 16.71 -7.04
C LEU A 136 8.93 16.70 -7.23
N ALA A 137 9.67 17.59 -6.55
CA ALA A 137 11.13 17.62 -6.60
C ALA A 137 11.74 16.32 -6.05
N ILE A 138 11.26 15.87 -4.90
CA ILE A 138 11.69 14.61 -4.27
C ILE A 138 11.42 13.42 -5.20
N ARG A 139 10.22 13.33 -5.77
CA ARG A 139 9.85 12.25 -6.70
C ARG A 139 10.63 12.29 -8.00
N ARG A 140 11.02 13.48 -8.47
CA ARG A 140 11.89 13.61 -9.63
C ARG A 140 13.29 13.04 -9.33
N GLY A 141 13.87 13.38 -8.19
CA GLY A 141 15.14 12.81 -7.74
C GLY A 141 15.08 11.29 -7.56
N GLU A 142 13.95 10.75 -7.09
CA GLU A 142 13.71 9.31 -7.05
C GLU A 142 13.67 8.68 -8.45
N SER A 143 12.93 9.27 -9.38
CA SER A 143 12.80 8.74 -10.75
C SER A 143 14.11 8.79 -11.55
N GLU A 144 14.98 9.75 -11.24
CA GLU A 144 16.33 9.85 -11.79
C GLU A 144 17.32 8.91 -11.08
N GLY A 145 16.87 8.17 -10.06
CA GLY A 145 17.68 7.21 -9.30
C GLY A 145 18.74 7.87 -8.42
N LEU A 146 18.52 9.12 -8.02
CA LEU A 146 19.42 9.95 -7.22
C LEU A 146 19.02 9.99 -5.74
N LEU A 147 17.72 9.85 -5.46
CA LEU A 147 17.16 9.76 -4.12
C LEU A 147 16.47 8.40 -3.91
N LYS A 148 16.51 7.90 -2.68
CA LYS A 148 15.62 6.87 -2.17
C LYS A 148 14.53 7.54 -1.37
N VAL A 149 13.28 7.30 -1.76
CA VAL A 149 12.12 7.91 -1.11
C VAL A 149 11.27 6.81 -0.50
N SER A 150 10.77 7.04 0.70
CA SER A 150 9.74 6.20 1.31
C SER A 150 8.65 7.07 1.90
N ILE A 151 7.41 6.60 1.77
CA ILE A 151 6.25 7.17 2.43
C ILE A 151 5.71 6.09 3.35
N SER A 152 5.98 6.22 4.64
CA SER A 152 5.41 5.31 5.63
C SER A 152 5.13 6.03 6.95
N PRO A 153 4.07 5.63 7.67
CA PRO A 153 3.93 5.92 9.09
C PRO A 153 4.98 5.15 9.91
N ASP A 154 4.93 5.27 11.23
CA ASP A 154 5.78 4.46 12.11
C ASP A 154 5.48 2.96 11.97
N ASP A 155 6.53 2.18 11.69
CA ASP A 155 6.41 0.75 11.39
C ASP A 155 5.96 -0.06 12.61
N GLU A 156 6.43 0.29 13.80
CA GLU A 156 6.11 -0.41 15.04
C GLU A 156 4.69 -0.09 15.51
N GLU A 157 4.23 1.16 15.37
CA GLU A 157 2.84 1.54 15.62
C GLU A 157 1.88 0.79 14.69
N CYS A 158 2.24 0.68 13.40
CA CYS A 158 1.43 -0.04 12.42
C CYS A 158 1.34 -1.53 12.73
N ALA A 159 2.50 -2.17 12.93
CA ALA A 159 2.57 -3.58 13.28
C ALA A 159 1.84 -3.85 14.59
N GLY A 160 2.05 -3.03 15.62
CA GLY A 160 1.41 -3.19 16.94
C GLY A 160 -0.11 -3.08 16.88
N ARG A 161 -0.66 -2.14 16.09
CA ARG A 161 -2.12 -2.07 15.92
C ARG A 161 -2.69 -3.24 15.11
N LEU A 162 -1.94 -3.80 14.17
CA LEU A 162 -2.35 -5.04 13.49
C LEU A 162 -2.30 -6.21 14.47
N GLU A 163 -1.25 -6.33 15.28
CA GLU A 163 -1.16 -7.37 16.32
C GLU A 163 -2.36 -7.31 17.27
N GLN A 164 -2.78 -6.12 17.71
CA GLN A 164 -3.98 -5.95 18.54
C GLN A 164 -5.28 -6.50 17.90
N MET A 165 -5.35 -6.60 16.57
CA MET A 165 -6.52 -7.15 15.87
C MET A 165 -6.51 -8.68 15.85
N TYR A 166 -5.33 -9.30 15.83
CA TYR A 166 -5.18 -10.74 15.58
C TYR A 166 -4.71 -11.52 16.80
N VAL A 167 -3.86 -10.94 17.65
CA VAL A 167 -3.31 -11.59 18.86
C VAL A 167 -4.30 -11.43 20.01
N ARG A 168 -4.77 -12.55 20.56
CA ARG A 168 -5.87 -12.59 21.55
C ARG A 168 -5.47 -13.17 22.90
N GLY A 169 -4.25 -13.66 23.02
CA GLY A 169 -3.77 -14.35 24.21
C GLY A 169 -2.27 -14.14 24.42
N ASN A 170 -1.72 -14.91 25.34
CA ASN A 170 -0.31 -14.88 25.72
C ASN A 170 0.31 -16.29 25.76
N ASN A 171 -0.13 -17.16 24.84
CA ASN A 171 0.43 -18.51 24.68
C ASN A 171 1.31 -18.59 23.43
N GLU A 172 1.90 -19.75 23.19
CA GLU A 172 2.80 -19.94 22.04
C GLU A 172 2.08 -19.71 20.71
N CYS A 173 0.82 -20.14 20.58
CA CYS A 173 0.02 -19.84 19.38
C CYS A 173 -0.10 -18.33 19.13
N SER A 174 -0.37 -17.55 20.19
CA SER A 174 -0.45 -16.09 20.10
C SER A 174 0.86 -15.44 19.63
N ARG A 175 2.02 -15.99 20.06
CA ARG A 175 3.34 -15.52 19.59
C ARG A 175 3.53 -15.80 18.10
N GLN A 176 3.22 -17.02 17.65
CA GLN A 176 3.30 -17.39 16.23
C GLN A 176 2.38 -16.52 15.35
N VAL A 177 1.18 -16.19 15.84
CA VAL A 177 0.26 -15.25 15.16
C VAL A 177 0.86 -13.84 15.09
N GLY A 178 1.45 -13.34 16.19
CA GLY A 178 2.12 -12.04 16.20
C GLY A 178 3.26 -11.95 15.18
N GLU A 179 4.11 -12.98 15.12
CA GLU A 179 5.18 -13.06 14.14
C GLU A 179 4.66 -13.08 12.69
N ALA A 180 3.61 -13.86 12.42
CA ALA A 180 2.95 -13.88 11.11
C ALA A 180 2.37 -12.50 10.73
N VAL A 181 1.76 -11.79 11.68
CA VAL A 181 1.19 -10.46 11.47
C VAL A 181 2.27 -9.42 11.19
N ARG A 182 3.40 -9.47 11.90
CA ARG A 182 4.55 -8.60 11.63
C ARG A 182 5.16 -8.86 10.26
N ASP A 183 5.27 -10.12 9.86
CA ASP A 183 5.71 -10.47 8.51
C ASP A 183 4.70 -10.01 7.44
N ALA A 184 3.40 -10.22 7.67
CA ALA A 184 2.33 -9.73 6.79
C ALA A 184 2.42 -8.22 6.58
N TYR A 185 2.62 -7.48 7.68
CA TYR A 185 2.82 -6.04 7.63
C TYR A 185 4.01 -5.66 6.75
N LYS A 186 5.21 -6.18 7.07
CA LYS A 186 6.46 -5.77 6.42
C LYS A 186 6.53 -6.20 4.96
N ARG A 187 6.12 -7.43 4.64
CA ARG A 187 6.33 -8.06 3.34
C ARG A 187 5.19 -7.81 2.35
N LEU A 188 3.95 -7.71 2.82
CA LEU A 188 2.76 -7.73 1.96
C LEU A 188 1.96 -6.41 2.05
N LEU A 189 1.57 -6.01 3.25
CA LEU A 189 0.70 -4.86 3.46
C LEU A 189 1.41 -3.53 3.23
N LYS A 190 2.57 -3.28 3.87
CA LYS A 190 3.31 -2.01 3.75
C LYS A 190 3.65 -1.69 2.29
N PRO A 191 4.27 -2.60 1.49
CA PRO A 191 4.57 -2.30 0.10
C PRO A 191 3.31 -2.03 -0.75
N SER A 192 2.22 -2.77 -0.52
CA SER A 192 0.95 -2.57 -1.23
C SER A 192 0.36 -1.20 -0.92
N ILE A 193 0.18 -0.86 0.36
CA ILE A 193 -0.45 0.40 0.78
C ILE A 193 0.45 1.60 0.44
N GLU A 194 1.77 1.49 0.58
CA GLU A 194 2.71 2.55 0.19
C GLU A 194 2.63 2.85 -1.32
N THR A 195 2.45 1.81 -2.15
CA THR A 195 2.24 1.96 -3.60
C THR A 195 0.91 2.67 -3.90
N GLU A 196 -0.17 2.27 -3.23
CA GLU A 196 -1.49 2.93 -3.33
C GLU A 196 -1.39 4.43 -3.00
N PHE A 197 -0.74 4.79 -1.88
CA PHE A 197 -0.57 6.18 -1.46
C PHE A 197 0.34 6.99 -2.38
N SER A 198 1.41 6.36 -2.88
CA SER A 198 2.32 7.00 -3.83
C SER A 198 1.60 7.36 -5.14
N ALA A 199 0.74 6.48 -5.66
CA ALA A 199 -0.05 6.74 -6.86
C ALA A 199 -1.08 7.87 -6.66
N LEU A 200 -1.80 7.87 -5.53
CA LEU A 200 -2.79 8.91 -5.20
C LEU A 200 -2.15 10.31 -5.16
N LYS A 201 -1.01 10.45 -4.47
CA LYS A 201 -0.33 11.74 -4.33
C LYS A 201 0.28 12.25 -5.63
N GLN A 202 0.74 11.36 -6.51
CA GLN A 202 1.15 11.76 -7.86
C GLN A 202 -0.02 12.31 -8.68
N GLY A 203 -1.20 11.70 -8.58
CA GLY A 203 -2.42 12.19 -9.22
C GLY A 203 -2.82 13.60 -8.75
N GLU A 204 -2.77 13.84 -7.43
CA GLU A 204 -3.03 15.16 -6.83
C GLU A 204 -2.00 16.21 -7.25
N SER A 205 -0.71 15.86 -7.24
CA SER A 205 0.38 16.76 -7.63
C SER A 205 0.28 17.17 -9.11
N ARG A 206 -0.13 16.26 -10.00
CA ARG A 206 -0.36 16.57 -11.42
C ARG A 206 -1.56 17.51 -11.62
N ARG A 207 -2.62 17.37 -10.81
CA ARG A 207 -3.82 18.23 -10.87
C ARG A 207 -3.61 19.61 -10.24
N GLY A 208 -2.75 19.71 -9.22
CA GLY A 208 -2.39 20.98 -8.57
C GLY A 208 -1.43 21.87 -9.39
N GLY A 209 -0.88 21.35 -10.50
CA GLY A 209 -0.05 22.10 -11.44
C GLY A 209 -0.87 23.08 -12.28
N ASN A 210 -1.03 24.31 -11.79
CA ASN A 210 -1.46 25.53 -12.49
C ASN A 210 -2.94 25.62 -12.96
N PRO A 211 -3.82 26.28 -12.17
CA PRO A 211 -5.18 26.63 -12.60
C PRO A 211 -5.26 27.70 -13.69
N ARG A 212 -4.15 28.41 -14.01
CA ARG A 212 -4.18 29.59 -14.88
C ARG A 212 -4.16 29.31 -16.39
N LEU A 213 -4.04 28.05 -16.81
CA LEU A 213 -4.09 27.67 -18.23
C LEU A 213 -5.49 27.20 -18.69
N ARG A 214 -6.51 27.25 -17.82
CA ARG A 214 -7.91 26.90 -18.16
C ARG A 214 -8.84 28.12 -18.28
N ARG A 215 -8.35 29.26 -18.78
CA ARG A 215 -9.24 30.33 -19.25
C ARG A 215 -9.18 30.38 -20.78
N LYS A 216 -10.29 29.98 -21.41
CA LYS A 216 -10.57 30.20 -22.82
C LYS A 216 -10.43 31.71 -23.13
N PRO A 217 -9.94 32.10 -24.32
CA PRO A 217 -10.22 33.43 -24.83
C PRO A 217 -11.65 33.44 -25.37
N GLU A 218 -12.59 33.99 -24.60
CA GLU A 218 -13.80 34.62 -25.13
C GLU A 218 -13.58 36.13 -24.98
N THR A 219 -13.46 36.84 -26.11
CA THR A 219 -14.15 38.09 -26.45
C THR A 219 -13.53 38.75 -27.67
N ALA A 220 -14.29 38.83 -28.76
CA ALA A 220 -14.40 39.92 -29.77
C ALA A 220 -15.21 39.33 -30.94
N SER A 221 -16.31 39.87 -31.45
CA SER A 221 -16.92 41.19 -31.36
C SER A 221 -18.42 41.06 -31.74
N ALA A 222 -19.25 41.93 -31.16
CA ALA A 222 -20.62 42.18 -31.60
C ALA A 222 -20.71 43.58 -32.23
N GLY A 223 -21.56 43.71 -33.25
CA GLY A 223 -21.95 44.96 -33.91
C GLY A 223 -21.18 45.21 -35.22
N SER A 224 -21.76 45.51 -36.36
CA SER A 224 -23.03 46.20 -36.62
C SER A 224 -23.56 45.89 -38.02
N SER A 225 -24.86 45.65 -38.10
CA SER A 225 -25.67 45.76 -39.31
C SER A 225 -25.95 47.24 -39.62
N PHE A 226 -25.65 47.69 -40.84
CA PHE A 226 -26.35 48.79 -41.52
C PHE A 226 -26.09 48.68 -43.03
N GLY A 227 -27.15 48.58 -43.82
CA GLY A 227 -27.08 48.58 -45.28
C GLY A 227 -27.22 49.98 -45.86
N THR A 228 -26.76 50.15 -47.10
CA THR A 228 -27.25 51.16 -48.04
C THR A 228 -27.05 50.67 -49.48
N GLU A 229 -28.13 50.77 -50.26
CA GLU A 229 -28.17 50.71 -51.71
C GLU A 229 -27.29 51.78 -52.38
N THR A 230 -26.84 51.47 -53.60
CA THR A 230 -26.54 52.30 -54.81
C THR A 230 -25.46 51.52 -55.58
N GLY A 231 -25.48 51.20 -56.86
CA GLY A 231 -26.15 51.72 -58.05
C GLY A 231 -25.09 51.73 -59.18
N HIS A 232 -25.46 51.30 -60.40
CA HIS A 232 -24.71 51.39 -61.68
C HIS A 232 -23.38 50.59 -61.78
N GLY A 233 -22.98 49.98 -62.89
CA GLY A 233 -23.46 49.93 -64.26
C GLY A 233 -22.34 49.40 -65.16
N SER A 234 -22.73 48.84 -66.31
CA SER A 234 -21.91 48.29 -67.42
C SER A 234 -21.56 46.80 -67.36
#